data_AF-A0A351XND0-F1
#
_entry.id   AF-A0A351XND0-F1
#
_cell.length_a   1.000
_cell.length_b   1.000
_cell.length_c   1.000
_cell.angle_alpha   90.00
_cell.angle_beta   90.00
_cell.angle_gamma   90.00
#
_symmetry.space_group_name_H-M   'P 1'
#
loop_
_entity.id
_entity.type
_entity.pdbx_description
1 polymer ?
#
loop_
_entity_poly.entity_id
_entity_poly.type
_entity_poly.pdbx_seq_one_letter_code
_entity_poly.pdbx_strand_id
1 'polypeptide(L)'
;IEVMGLAVLPARLKDEMKKLGEFIVTGKDIRSDGELEKHADWAEEFKSQYDNIDENNVDEILKKEIGIVFKKVLEHAGVFKNDDKGAAAFMKFIDAI
;
A
#
# COMPACT_ATOMS: atom_id res chain seq x y z
N ILE A 1 14.17 21.45 -1.27
CA ILE A 1 14.30 19.99 -1.42
C ILE A 1 13.27 19.58 -2.44
N GLU A 2 13.73 19.25 -3.64
CA GLU A 2 12.91 18.65 -4.70
C GLU A 2 12.52 17.25 -4.23
N VAL A 3 11.24 17.03 -3.93
CA VAL A 3 10.74 15.70 -3.58
C VAL A 3 10.00 15.15 -4.77
N MET A 4 10.73 14.47 -5.66
CA MET A 4 10.14 13.68 -6.73
C MET A 4 9.46 12.44 -6.11
N GLY A 5 8.12 12.42 -6.09
CA GLY A 5 7.35 11.17 -5.95
C GLY A 5 7.16 10.64 -4.52
N LEU A 6 6.85 11.48 -3.53
CA LEU A 6 6.35 10.98 -2.25
C LEU A 6 4.91 10.48 -2.44
N ALA A 7 4.69 9.17 -2.42
CA ALA A 7 3.34 8.63 -2.32
C ALA A 7 2.76 9.01 -0.95
N VAL A 8 1.91 10.04 -0.93
CA VAL A 8 1.25 10.49 0.30
C VAL A 8 0.08 9.55 0.57
N LEU A 9 0.25 8.69 1.58
CA LEU A 9 -0.86 7.89 2.08
C LEU A 9 -1.91 8.84 2.69
N PRO A 10 -3.20 8.74 2.31
CA PRO A 10 -4.25 9.50 2.96
C PRO A 10 -4.21 9.29 4.48
N ALA A 11 -4.41 10.34 5.27
CA ALA A 11 -4.33 10.27 6.74
C ALA A 11 -5.19 9.12 7.31
N ARG A 12 -6.39 8.91 6.74
CA ARG A 12 -7.30 7.81 7.09
C ARG A 12 -6.64 6.43 6.97
N LEU A 13 -5.93 6.19 5.87
CA LEU A 13 -5.25 4.92 5.62
C LEU A 13 -4.03 4.74 6.53
N LYS A 14 -3.39 5.83 6.99
CA LYS A 14 -2.24 5.75 7.89
C LYS A 14 -2.63 5.13 9.24
N ASP A 15 -3.75 5.55 9.80
CA ASP A 15 -4.27 4.99 11.05
C ASP A 15 -4.74 3.54 10.86
N GLU A 16 -5.42 3.23 9.75
CA GLU A 16 -5.80 1.86 9.38
C GLU A 16 -4.56 0.94 9.28
N MET A 17 -3.48 1.37 8.61
CA MET A 17 -2.26 0.56 8.44
C MET A 17 -1.48 0.39 9.75
N LYS A 18 -1.45 1.40 10.61
CA LYS A 18 -0.82 1.28 11.93
C LYS A 18 -1.53 0.21 12.76
N LYS A 19 -2.86 0.29 12.83
CA LYS A 19 -3.71 -0.69 13.53
C LYS A 19 -3.56 -2.09 12.94
N LEU A 20 -3.47 -2.20 11.62
CA LEU A 20 -3.19 -3.46 10.93
C LEU A 20 -1.85 -4.04 11.37
N GLY A 21 -0.77 -3.25 11.39
CA GLY A 21 0.54 -3.70 11.86
C GLY A 21 0.53 -4.26 13.27
N GLU A 22 -0.17 -3.58 14.19
CA GLU A 22 -0.37 -4.06 15.56
C GLU A 22 -1.09 -5.41 15.61
N PHE A 23 -2.15 -5.60 14.80
CA PHE A 23 -2.88 -6.87 14.72
C PHE A 23 -2.00 -7.99 14.17
N ILE A 24 -1.15 -7.67 13.19
CA ILE A 24 -0.21 -8.62 12.59
C ILE A 24 0.80 -9.10 13.63
N VAL A 25 1.46 -8.18 14.34
CA VAL A 25 2.50 -8.52 15.32
C VAL A 25 1.90 -9.22 16.55
N THR A 26 0.72 -8.81 17.01
CA THR A 26 0.05 -9.42 18.16
C THR A 26 -0.64 -10.75 17.84
N GLY A 27 -0.69 -11.15 16.56
CA GLY A 27 -1.40 -12.35 16.12
C GLY A 27 -2.91 -12.29 16.31
N LYS A 28 -3.48 -11.07 16.39
CA LYS A 28 -4.93 -10.88 16.49
C LYS A 28 -5.60 -11.16 15.15
N ASP A 29 -6.85 -11.60 15.22
CA ASP A 29 -7.68 -11.78 14.05
C ASP A 29 -8.05 -10.43 13.42
N ILE A 30 -7.64 -10.22 12.18
CA ILE A 30 -7.84 -8.96 11.43
C ILE A 30 -9.32 -8.80 11.04
N ARG A 31 -10.02 -9.91 10.76
CA ARG A 31 -11.43 -9.93 10.36
C ARG A 31 -12.38 -9.51 11.49
N SER A 32 -11.93 -9.62 12.73
CA SER A 32 -12.67 -9.19 13.92
C SER A 32 -12.83 -7.66 14.01
N ASP A 33 -12.08 -6.88 13.23
CA ASP A 33 -12.19 -5.43 13.19
C ASP A 33 -12.88 -4.97 11.90
N GLY A 34 -14.02 -4.29 12.02
CA GLY A 34 -14.81 -3.88 10.85
C GLY A 34 -14.10 -2.90 9.91
N GLU A 35 -13.07 -2.18 10.38
CA GLU A 35 -12.27 -1.31 9.50
C GLU A 35 -11.14 -2.08 8.80
N LEU A 36 -10.59 -3.11 9.44
CA LEU A 36 -9.50 -3.93 8.89
C LEU A 36 -9.99 -5.15 8.10
N GLU A 37 -11.26 -5.53 8.22
CA GLU A 37 -11.84 -6.67 7.50
C GLU A 37 -11.53 -6.63 6.00
N LYS A 38 -11.65 -5.44 5.39
CA LYS A 38 -11.35 -5.21 3.96
C LYS A 38 -9.87 -5.40 3.58
N HIS A 39 -8.98 -5.39 4.57
CA HIS A 39 -7.54 -5.58 4.42
C HIS A 39 -7.09 -6.98 4.84
N ALA A 40 -7.98 -7.83 5.36
CA ALA A 40 -7.64 -9.14 5.87
C ALA A 40 -7.07 -10.06 4.78
N ASP A 41 -7.77 -10.22 3.64
CA ASP A 41 -7.31 -11.10 2.56
C ASP A 41 -5.95 -10.64 1.99
N TRP A 42 -5.76 -9.32 1.83
CA TRP A 42 -4.47 -8.76 1.42
C TRP A 42 -3.36 -9.01 2.45
N ALA A 43 -3.66 -8.85 3.74
CA ALA A 43 -2.72 -9.11 4.81
C ALA A 43 -2.31 -10.59 4.90
N GLU A 44 -3.24 -11.52 4.70
CA GLU A 44 -2.96 -12.96 4.66
C GLU A 44 -2.11 -13.36 3.43
N GLU A 45 -2.37 -12.73 2.28
CA GLU A 45 -1.60 -12.96 1.05
C GLU A 45 -0.12 -12.62 1.25
N PHE A 46 0.20 -11.41 1.71
CA PHE A 46 1.60 -11.02 1.89
C PHE A 46 2.23 -11.65 3.13
N LYS A 47 1.47 -11.89 4.22
CA LYS A 47 1.99 -12.56 5.42
C LYS A 47 2.69 -13.87 5.10
N SER A 48 2.10 -14.64 4.18
CA SER A 48 2.64 -15.92 3.72
C SER A 48 3.99 -15.80 2.98
N GLN A 49 4.38 -14.58 2.58
CA GLN A 49 5.64 -14.31 1.89
C GLN A 49 6.79 -13.94 2.84
N TYR A 50 6.52 -13.72 4.12
CA TYR A 50 7.51 -13.35 5.12
C TYR A 50 7.57 -14.41 6.23
N ASP A 51 8.76 -14.93 6.53
CA ASP A 51 8.94 -15.98 7.55
C ASP A 51 8.61 -15.51 8.97
N ASN A 52 8.89 -14.24 9.28
CA ASN A 52 8.60 -13.65 10.59
C ASN A 52 8.25 -12.16 10.46
N ILE A 53 7.16 -11.74 11.10
CA ILE A 53 6.73 -10.34 11.15
C ILE A 53 6.63 -9.91 12.61
N ASP A 54 7.40 -8.90 12.98
CA ASP A 54 7.53 -8.37 14.33
C ASP A 54 7.52 -6.84 14.34
N GLU A 55 7.47 -6.23 15.52
CA GLU A 55 7.39 -4.77 15.69
C GLU A 55 8.53 -3.99 15.02
N ASN A 56 9.69 -4.61 14.79
CA ASN A 56 10.84 -3.97 14.17
C ASN A 56 10.75 -3.96 12.64
N ASN A 57 9.98 -4.87 12.04
CA ASN A 57 9.92 -5.05 10.58
C ASN A 57 8.54 -4.79 9.97
N VAL A 58 7.46 -4.82 10.76
CA VAL A 58 6.08 -4.74 10.27
C VAL A 58 5.82 -3.44 9.53
N ASP A 59 6.34 -2.31 10.02
CA ASP A 59 6.18 -1.00 9.39
C ASP A 59 6.83 -0.96 7.99
N GLU A 60 8.02 -1.52 7.85
CA GLU A 60 8.74 -1.55 6.57
C GLU A 60 8.09 -2.54 5.60
N ILE A 61 7.63 -3.69 6.08
CA ILE A 61 6.86 -4.66 5.28
C ILE A 61 5.58 -4.01 4.77
N LEU A 62 4.80 -3.37 5.65
CA LEU A 62 3.56 -2.70 5.25
C LEU A 62 3.82 -1.62 4.21
N LYS A 63 4.82 -0.75 4.39
CA LYS A 63 5.19 0.26 3.39
C LYS A 63 5.54 -0.37 2.05
N LYS A 64 6.33 -1.45 2.06
CA LYS A 64 6.75 -2.15 0.84
C LYS A 64 5.55 -2.75 0.11
N GLU A 65 4.69 -3.46 0.83
CA GLU A 65 3.51 -4.10 0.24
C GLU A 65 2.49 -3.06 -0.28
N ILE A 66 2.27 -1.98 0.45
CA ILE A 66 1.47 -0.84 -0.02
C ILE A 66 2.08 -0.26 -1.31
N GLY A 67 3.40 -0.08 -1.37
CA GLY A 67 4.10 0.40 -2.55
C GLY A 67 3.90 -0.52 -3.77
N ILE A 68 3.89 -1.84 -3.56
CA ILE A 68 3.61 -2.83 -4.61
C ILE A 68 2.16 -2.69 -5.11
N VAL A 69 1.19 -2.55 -4.20
CA VAL A 69 -0.22 -2.35 -4.58
C VAL A 69 -0.39 -1.04 -5.33
N PHE A 70 0.19 0.06 -4.85
CA PHE A 70 0.16 1.35 -5.52
C PHE A 70 0.76 1.27 -6.93
N LYS A 71 1.92 0.62 -7.08
CA LYS A 71 2.55 0.42 -8.38
C LYS A 71 1.64 -0.35 -9.33
N LYS A 72 1.07 -1.47 -8.89
CA LYS A 72 0.11 -2.26 -9.68
C LYS A 72 -1.09 -1.39 -10.11
N VAL A 73 -1.66 -0.61 -9.20
CA VAL A 73 -2.77 0.30 -9.52
C VAL A 73 -2.38 1.33 -10.58
N LEU A 74 -1.18 1.91 -10.49
CA LEU A 74 -0.68 2.86 -11.51
C LEU A 74 -0.44 2.18 -12.87
N GLU A 75 0.07 0.94 -12.88
CA GLU A 75 0.22 0.12 -14.09
C GLU A 75 -1.15 -0.17 -14.75
N HIS A 76 -2.15 -0.55 -13.95
CA HIS A 76 -3.51 -0.82 -14.42
C HIS A 76 -4.26 0.45 -14.87
N ALA A 77 -4.04 1.57 -14.19
CA ALA A 77 -4.55 2.89 -14.59
C ALA A 77 -3.93 3.40 -15.91
N GLY A 78 -2.94 2.68 -16.46
CA GLY A 78 -2.30 2.99 -17.73
C GLY A 78 -1.26 4.11 -17.61
N VAL A 79 -0.96 4.60 -16.42
CA VAL A 79 -0.03 5.73 -16.18
C VAL A 79 1.40 5.41 -16.65
N PHE A 80 1.77 4.13 -16.74
CA PHE A 80 3.09 3.69 -17.22
C PHE A 80 3.04 2.85 -18.51
N LYS A 81 1.92 2.81 -19.24
CA LYS A 81 1.90 2.14 -20.55
C LYS A 81 2.69 2.97 -21.55
N ASN A 82 3.60 2.33 -22.29
CA ASN A 82 4.44 2.96 -23.32
C ASN A 82 3.67 3.17 -24.64
N ASP A 83 2.45 3.71 -24.52
CA ASP A 83 1.51 4.05 -25.59
C ASP A 83 1.06 5.50 -25.40
N ASP A 84 0.59 6.18 -26.45
CA ASP A 84 0.11 7.58 -26.39
C ASP A 84 -0.86 7.86 -25.25
N LYS A 85 -1.72 6.89 -24.92
CA LYS A 85 -2.67 6.99 -23.80
C LYS A 85 -1.98 6.98 -22.44
N GLY A 86 -0.91 6.21 -22.28
CA GLY A 86 -0.14 6.17 -21.04
C GLY A 86 0.75 7.40 -20.85
N ALA A 87 1.34 7.92 -21.94
CA ALA A 87 2.02 9.22 -21.92
C ALA A 87 1.08 10.36 -21.52
N ALA A 88 -0.15 10.38 -22.05
CA ALA A 88 -1.15 11.39 -21.68
C ALA A 88 -1.68 11.23 -20.24
N ALA A 89 -1.84 10.00 -19.75
CA ALA A 89 -2.21 9.73 -18.35
C ALA A 89 -1.09 10.09 -17.38
N PHE A 90 0.17 9.84 -17.76
CA PHE A 90 1.36 10.28 -17.02
C PHE A 90 1.43 11.80 -16.93
N MET A 91 1.27 12.51 -18.05
CA MET A 91 1.21 13.98 -18.06
C MET A 91 0.08 14.51 -17.16
N LYS A 92 -1.12 13.91 -17.22
CA LYS A 92 -2.22 14.28 -16.33
C LYS A 92 -1.95 14.01 -14.85
N PHE A 93 -1.20 12.94 -14.55
CA PHE A 93 -0.79 12.65 -13.18
C PHE A 93 0.21 13.69 -12.66
N ILE A 94 1.18 14.08 -13.49
CA ILE A 94 2.15 15.15 -13.15
C ILE A 94 1.42 16.49 -12.94
N ASP A 95 0.46 16.84 -13.80
CA ASP A 95 -0.31 18.09 -13.68
C ASP A 95 -1.27 18.13 -12.49
N ALA A 96 -1.62 16.97 -11.91
CA ALA A 96 -2.54 16.86 -10.78
C ALA A 96 -1.86 16.89 -9.40
N ILE A 97 -0.52 16.95 -9.37
CA ILE A 97 0.32 17.09 -8.17
C ILE A 97 0.73 18.56 -8.02
#